data_AF-A0A8S3ZB61-F1
#
_entry.id   AF-A0A8S3ZB61-F1
#
_cell.length_a   1.000
_cell.length_b   1.000
_cell.length_c   1.000
_cell.angle_alpha   90.00
_cell.angle_beta   90.00
_cell.angle_gamma   90.00
#
_symmetry.space_group_name_H-M   'P 1'
#
loop_
_entity.id
_entity.type
_entity.pdbx_description
1 polymer ?
#
loop_
_entity_poly.entity_id
_entity_poly.type
_entity_poly.pdbx_seq_one_letter_code
_entity_poly.pdbx_strand_id
1 'polypeptide(L)' 'CQNGMYGENCSSVCSSTCRERGTSSARRCHHTTGGCLSGCVPGYTGQMCET' A
#
# COMPACT_ATOMS: atom_id res chain seq x y z
N CYS A 1 -0.30 12.05 1.87
CA CYS A 1 -1.42 11.18 1.46
C CYS A 1 -2.06 10.52 2.65
N GLN A 2 -3.40 10.50 2.64
CA GLN A 2 -4.24 9.79 3.60
C GLN A 2 -3.99 8.28 3.50
N ASN A 3 -4.34 7.51 4.54
CA ASN A 3 -4.06 6.07 4.54
C ASN A 3 -4.70 5.38 3.33
N GLY A 4 -3.87 4.65 2.58
CA GLY A 4 -4.32 4.00 1.37
C GLY A 4 -4.19 4.84 0.11
N MET A 5 -3.46 5.97 0.11
CA MET A 5 -3.18 6.75 -1.11
C MET A 5 -1.69 7.05 -1.28
N TYR A 6 -1.26 7.19 -2.53
CA TYR A 6 0.10 7.52 -2.95
C TYR A 6 0.12 8.36 -4.24
N GLY A 7 1.31 8.78 -4.65
CA GLY A 7 1.55 9.53 -5.89
C GLY A 7 1.42 11.04 -5.70
N GLU A 8 1.67 11.78 -6.78
CA GLU A 8 1.47 13.24 -6.79
C GLU A 8 0.01 13.57 -6.47
N ASN A 9 -0.19 14.51 -5.54
CA ASN A 9 -1.51 14.86 -5.00
C ASN A 9 -2.31 13.72 -4.37
N CYS A 10 -1.68 12.56 -4.10
CA CYS A 10 -2.37 11.41 -3.52
C CYS A 10 -3.50 10.88 -4.42
N SER A 11 -3.37 11.06 -5.74
CA SER A 11 -4.37 10.64 -6.72
C SER A 11 -4.42 9.13 -6.95
N SER A 12 -3.42 8.38 -6.49
CA SER A 12 -3.39 6.92 -6.61
C SER A 12 -3.76 6.25 -5.30
N VAL A 13 -4.47 5.12 -5.36
CA VAL A 13 -4.89 4.35 -4.18
C VAL A 13 -3.94 3.17 -4.01
N CYS A 14 -3.40 2.98 -2.80
CA CYS A 14 -2.61 1.81 -2.45
C CYS A 14 -3.40 0.54 -2.77
N SER A 15 -2.71 -0.50 -3.26
CA SER A 15 -3.37 -1.79 -3.46
C SER A 15 -4.01 -2.29 -2.16
N SER A 16 -5.23 -2.80 -2.27
CA SER A 16 -5.95 -3.45 -1.18
C SER A 16 -5.29 -4.75 -0.72
N THR A 17 -4.41 -5.31 -1.55
CA THR A 17 -3.64 -6.52 -1.29
C THR A 17 -2.33 -6.24 -0.54
N CYS A 18 -2.01 -4.97 -0.29
CA CYS A 18 -0.97 -4.60 0.66
C CYS A 18 -1.37 -5.09 2.06
N ARG A 19 -0.46 -5.77 2.75
CA ARG A 19 -0.70 -6.25 4.10
C ARG A 19 -0.87 -5.06 5.06
N GLU A 20 -2.00 -5.01 5.77
CA GLU A 20 -2.21 -4.03 6.84
C GLU A 20 -1.43 -4.48 8.08
N ARG A 21 -0.63 -3.58 8.68
CA ARG A 21 -0.17 -3.81 10.06
C ARG A 21 -1.36 -3.62 10.97
N GLY A 22 -1.53 -4.49 11.96
CA GLY A 22 -2.66 -4.48 12.94
C GLY A 22 -2.82 -3.23 13.80
N THR A 23 -2.19 -2.12 13.42
CA THR A 23 -2.44 -0.77 13.94
C THR A 23 -3.10 0.02 12.80
N SER A 24 -4.39 0.26 12.93
CA SER A 24 -5.36 0.91 12.03
C SER A 24 -5.02 2.34 11.56
N SER A 25 -3.75 2.76 11.66
CA SER A 25 -3.26 4.10 11.33
C SER A 25 -1.94 4.08 10.56
N ALA A 26 -1.30 2.93 10.34
CA ALA A 26 -0.05 2.85 9.58
C ALA A 26 -0.32 2.82 8.07
N ARG A 27 0.36 3.70 7.31
CA ARG A 27 0.33 3.70 5.84
C ARG A 27 0.56 2.28 5.30
N ARG A 28 -0.39 1.76 4.51
CA ARG A 28 -0.27 0.44 3.85
C ARG A 28 0.82 0.41 2.79
N CYS A 29 0.96 1.51 2.07
CA CYS A 29 1.93 1.64 0.99
C CYS A 29 2.72 2.96 1.09
N HIS A 30 3.83 3.02 0.38
CA HIS A 30 4.71 4.16 0.31
C HIS A 30 3.99 5.33 -0.36
N HIS A 31 3.98 6.50 0.27
CA HIS A 31 3.20 7.65 -0.20
C HIS A 31 3.64 8.23 -1.56
N THR A 32 4.85 7.91 -2.03
CA THR A 32 5.41 8.37 -3.31
C THR A 32 5.41 7.27 -4.37
N THR A 33 5.85 6.06 -4.01
CA THR A 33 6.01 4.96 -4.98
C THR A 33 4.84 4.00 -5.02
N GLY A 34 3.93 4.02 -4.04
CA GLY A 34 2.80 3.09 -3.97
C GLY A 34 3.16 1.67 -3.53
N GLY A 35 4.43 1.40 -3.25
CA GLY A 35 4.89 0.06 -2.85
C GLY A 35 4.42 -0.32 -1.44
N CYS A 36 3.98 -1.57 -1.25
CA CYS A 36 3.44 -2.03 0.03
C CYS A 36 4.53 -2.12 1.11
N LEU A 37 4.31 -1.44 2.24
CA LEU A 37 5.32 -1.29 3.30
C LEU A 37 5.46 -2.53 4.20
N SER A 38 4.42 -3.35 4.29
CA SER A 38 4.42 -4.59 5.08
C SER A 38 4.36 -5.84 4.24
N GLY A 39 4.72 -5.72 2.96
CA GLY A 39 4.59 -6.77 1.97
C GLY A 39 3.14 -7.05 1.61
N CYS A 40 2.93 -8.21 1.01
CA CYS A 40 1.66 -8.62 0.43
C CYS A 40 0.88 -9.57 1.33
N VAL A 41 -0.44 -9.58 1.17
CA VAL A 41 -1.23 -10.74 1.61
C VAL A 41 -0.75 -12.02 0.91
N PRO A 42 -0.86 -13.18 1.57
CA PRO A 42 -0.41 -14.45 0.99
C PRO A 42 -1.07 -14.71 -0.37
N GLY A 43 -0.27 -15.06 -1.37
CA GLY A 43 -0.73 -15.30 -2.74
C GLY A 43 -0.58 -14.09 -3.68
N TYR A 44 -0.27 -12.91 -3.15
CA TYR A 44 0.08 -11.73 -3.94
C TYR A 44 1.57 -11.41 -3.82
N THR A 45 2.12 -10.84 -4.87
CA THR A 45 3.54 -10.62 -5.13
C THR A 45 3.72 -9.32 -5.92
N GLY A 46 4.98 -8.89 -6.05
CA GLY A 46 5.32 -7.60 -6.66
C GLY A 46 5.32 -6.45 -5.67
N GLN A 47 5.83 -5.30 -6.10
CA GLN A 47 6.07 -4.15 -5.22
C GLN A 47 4.77 -3.54 -4.69
N MET A 48 3.71 -3.60 -5.49
CA MET A 48 2.36 -3.13 -5.14
C MET A 48 1.39 -4.27 -4.82
N CYS A 49 1.87 -5.52 -4.73
CA CYS A 49 1.03 -6.69 -4.51
C CYS A 49 -0.06 -6.89 -5.58
N GLU A 50 0.25 -6.51 -6.82
CA GLU A 50 -0.68 -6.50 -7.96
C GLU A 50 -0.77 -7.84 -8.70
N THR A 51 0.12 -8.79 -8.41
CA THR A 51 0.23 -10.09 -9.11
C THR A 51 0.20 -11.23 -8.11
#